data_AF-A0A699JKN7-F1
#
_entry.id   AF-A0A699JKN7-F1
#
_cell.length_a   1.000
_cell.length_b   1.000
_cell.length_c   1.000
_cell.angle_alpha   90.00
_cell.angle_beta   90.00
_cell.angle_gamma   90.00
#
_symmetry.space_group_name_H-M   'P 1'
#
loop_
_entity.id
_entity.type
_entity.pdbx_description
1 polymer ?
#
loop_
_entity_poly.entity_id
_entity_poly.type
_entity_poly.pdbx_seq_one_letter_code
_entity_poly.pdbx_strand_id
1 'polypeptide(L)'
;RQLRKNEENYTTHDLELGAVVFALRLCRHYLYGNKCTVYTDHKSLQYILDQKELNMRQRRWVELLSDYDCEIRYHPGKAIVVADALSRKDKEPIYVRALVVTVHNNLPEQIRNAQAKACEKENIGAERFVGEGEPFEVRADGTKCLRGRVWLPLFRGLRDVIMLESNKSKYSIHPGFDKMYHDLKKLYRWPNMKADIATYVRKCLTCAKVKAKHQRPSGLLQQPKILVWKWERITMDFITKLPRTQSGYDSIWVLVDRLTKSAHFSPVNEKFKTKKLARLYLKEIICKHGVPVSIISD
;
A
#
# COMPACT_ATOMS: atom_id res chain seq x y z
N ARG A 1 -13.40 -8.08 -19.38
CA ARG A 1 -13.65 -6.62 -19.34
C ARG A 1 -14.91 -6.33 -20.16
N GLN A 2 -15.76 -5.38 -19.78
CA GLN A 2 -16.85 -4.92 -20.67
C GLN A 2 -16.30 -3.89 -21.66
N LEU A 3 -16.72 -4.00 -22.93
CA LEU A 3 -16.41 -3.01 -23.96
C LEU A 3 -17.09 -1.69 -23.62
N ARG A 4 -16.44 -0.58 -23.94
CA ARG A 4 -17.09 0.74 -23.90
C ARG A 4 -17.95 0.89 -25.15
N LYS A 5 -18.99 1.73 -25.11
CA LYS A 5 -19.88 1.99 -26.25
C LYS A 5 -19.16 2.36 -27.56
N ASN A 6 -18.01 3.02 -27.46
CA ASN A 6 -17.19 3.38 -28.62
C ASN A 6 -16.31 2.23 -29.13
N GLU A 7 -16.00 1.24 -28.29
CA GLU A 7 -15.21 0.05 -28.63
C GLU A 7 -16.07 -1.05 -29.25
N GLU A 8 -17.39 -1.04 -29.02
CA GLU A 8 -18.34 -1.98 -29.64
C GLU A 8 -18.30 -1.93 -31.18
N ASN A 9 -17.92 -0.79 -31.75
CA ASN A 9 -17.80 -0.60 -33.20
C ASN A 9 -16.42 -0.99 -33.77
N TYR A 10 -15.53 -1.55 -32.95
CA TYR A 10 -14.19 -1.92 -33.42
C TYR A 10 -14.24 -3.23 -34.20
N THR A 11 -13.35 -3.37 -35.19
CA THR A 11 -13.17 -4.64 -35.88
C THR A 11 -12.66 -5.68 -34.89
N THR A 12 -12.92 -6.97 -35.16
CA THR A 12 -12.45 -8.07 -34.31
C THR A 12 -10.94 -8.00 -34.05
N HIS A 13 -10.16 -7.67 -35.08
CA HIS A 13 -8.73 -7.46 -34.96
C HIS A 13 -8.35 -6.37 -33.94
N ASP A 14 -9.04 -5.22 -33.99
CA ASP A 14 -8.83 -4.12 -33.04
C ASP A 14 -9.30 -4.49 -31.62
N LEU A 15 -10.35 -5.30 -31.49
CA LEU A 15 -10.81 -5.79 -30.19
C LEU A 15 -9.78 -6.70 -29.54
N GLU A 16 -9.22 -7.66 -30.29
CA GLU A 16 -8.19 -8.58 -29.81
C GLU A 16 -6.90 -7.85 -29.46
N LEU A 17 -6.44 -6.93 -30.32
CA LEU A 17 -5.28 -6.09 -30.02
C LEU A 17 -5.52 -5.22 -28.78
N GLY A 18 -6.72 -4.64 -28.66
CA GLY A 18 -7.13 -3.85 -27.51
C GLY A 18 -7.14 -4.65 -26.21
N ALA A 19 -7.47 -5.95 -26.26
CA ALA A 19 -7.39 -6.84 -25.12
C ALA A 19 -5.95 -7.05 -24.65
N VAL A 20 -5.01 -7.26 -25.57
CA VAL A 20 -3.57 -7.36 -25.28
C VAL A 20 -3.04 -6.08 -24.64
N VAL A 21 -3.33 -4.92 -25.25
CA VAL A 21 -2.94 -3.60 -24.74
C VAL A 21 -3.50 -3.36 -23.33
N PHE A 22 -4.75 -3.75 -23.09
CA PHE A 22 -5.37 -3.63 -21.79
C PHE A 22 -4.69 -4.52 -20.74
N ALA A 23 -4.37 -5.77 -21.09
CA ALA A 23 -3.68 -6.69 -20.20
C ALA A 23 -2.28 -6.18 -19.81
N LEU A 24 -1.50 -5.65 -20.77
CA LEU A 24 -0.19 -5.07 -20.50
C LEU A 24 -0.27 -3.86 -19.59
N ARG A 25 -1.25 -2.96 -19.80
CA ARG A 25 -1.48 -1.82 -18.91
C ARG A 25 -1.85 -2.26 -17.50
N LEU A 26 -2.73 -3.26 -17.37
CA LEU A 26 -3.20 -3.75 -16.07
C LEU A 26 -2.08 -4.45 -15.28
N CYS A 27 -1.24 -5.21 -15.99
CA CYS A 27 -0.13 -5.96 -15.41
C CYS A 27 1.22 -5.23 -15.52
N ARG A 28 1.22 -3.92 -15.78
CA ARG A 28 2.43 -3.13 -16.04
C ARG A 28 3.49 -3.31 -14.95
N HIS A 29 3.09 -3.29 -13.67
CA HIS A 29 4.00 -3.46 -12.53
C HIS A 29 4.67 -4.84 -12.45
N TYR A 30 4.12 -5.86 -13.12
CA TYR A 30 4.73 -7.19 -13.21
C TYR A 30 5.57 -7.38 -14.48
N LEU A 31 5.15 -6.77 -15.58
CA LEU A 31 5.71 -7.04 -16.91
C LEU A 31 6.78 -6.02 -17.34
N TYR A 32 6.80 -4.82 -16.78
CA TYR A 32 7.74 -3.79 -17.19
C TYR A 32 9.19 -4.17 -16.81
N GLY A 33 10.08 -4.16 -17.81
CA GLY A 33 11.48 -4.57 -17.66
C GLY A 33 11.74 -6.08 -17.70
N ASN A 34 10.70 -6.91 -17.87
CA ASN A 34 10.81 -8.36 -18.00
C ASN A 34 10.40 -8.82 -19.40
N LYS A 35 11.03 -9.90 -19.88
CA LYS A 35 10.59 -10.61 -21.08
C LYS A 35 9.24 -11.27 -20.84
N CYS A 36 8.26 -10.98 -21.69
CA CYS A 36 6.97 -11.66 -21.64
C CYS A 36 6.52 -12.16 -23.01
N THR A 37 5.79 -13.28 -23.03
CA THR A 37 5.25 -13.85 -24.26
C THR A 37 3.74 -13.81 -24.18
N VAL A 38 3.11 -13.16 -25.16
CA VAL A 38 1.65 -13.07 -25.28
C VAL A 38 1.19 -14.14 -26.25
N TYR A 39 0.38 -15.08 -25.77
CA TYR A 39 -0.27 -16.08 -26.62
C TYR A 39 -1.67 -15.60 -27.01
N THR A 40 -1.96 -15.60 -28.31
CA THR A 40 -3.28 -15.21 -28.85
C THR A 40 -3.73 -16.21 -29.92
N ASP A 41 -5.03 -16.45 -30.00
CA ASP A 41 -5.67 -17.23 -31.06
C ASP A 41 -5.96 -16.40 -32.32
N HIS A 42 -5.55 -15.13 -32.34
CA HIS A 42 -5.70 -14.26 -33.50
C HIS A 42 -4.38 -14.15 -34.28
N LYS A 43 -4.22 -14.98 -35.32
CA LYS A 43 -2.96 -15.17 -36.06
C LYS A 43 -2.35 -13.88 -36.65
N SER A 44 -3.18 -12.93 -37.09
CA SER A 44 -2.69 -11.67 -37.67
C SER A 44 -1.98 -10.76 -36.66
N LEU A 45 -2.27 -10.88 -35.35
CA LEU A 45 -1.60 -10.09 -34.32
C LEU A 45 -0.11 -10.43 -34.16
N GLN A 46 0.32 -11.59 -34.62
CA GLN A 46 1.74 -11.97 -34.62
C GLN A 46 2.60 -10.98 -35.43
N TYR A 47 2.02 -10.33 -36.44
CA TYR A 47 2.72 -9.44 -37.36
C TYR A 47 2.41 -7.96 -37.12
N ILE A 48 1.73 -7.61 -36.00
CA ILE A 48 1.25 -6.25 -35.76
C ILE A 48 2.38 -5.21 -35.64
N LEU A 49 3.56 -5.63 -35.17
CA LEU A 49 4.74 -4.78 -35.03
C LEU A 49 5.42 -4.49 -36.38
N ASP A 50 5.26 -5.39 -37.35
CA ASP A 50 5.90 -5.30 -38.67
C ASP A 50 5.01 -4.66 -39.75
N GLN A 51 3.74 -4.39 -39.42
CA GLN A 51 2.78 -3.82 -40.35
C GLN A 51 3.09 -2.34 -40.66
N LYS A 52 3.24 -2.02 -41.95
CA LYS A 52 3.55 -0.65 -42.43
C LYS A 52 2.36 0.31 -42.37
N GLU A 53 1.15 -0.19 -42.59
CA GLU A 53 -0.07 0.63 -42.66
C GLU A 53 -0.97 0.40 -41.44
N LEU A 54 -0.74 1.20 -40.41
CA LEU A 54 -1.52 1.18 -39.18
C LEU A 54 -2.41 2.42 -39.06
N ASN A 55 -3.65 2.21 -38.61
CA ASN A 55 -4.56 3.29 -38.22
C ASN A 55 -3.98 4.07 -37.01
N MET A 56 -4.32 5.35 -36.84
CA MET A 56 -3.82 6.19 -35.72
C MET A 56 -4.03 5.54 -34.35
N ARG A 57 -5.13 4.79 -34.15
CA ARG A 57 -5.37 4.02 -32.92
C ARG A 57 -4.35 2.90 -32.73
N GLN A 58 -4.15 2.09 -33.76
CA GLN A 58 -3.21 0.97 -33.75
C GLN A 58 -1.77 1.47 -33.55
N ARG A 59 -1.38 2.60 -34.16
CA ARG A 59 -0.07 3.24 -33.93
C ARG A 59 0.18 3.55 -32.45
N ARG A 60 -0.79 4.17 -31.77
CA ARG A 60 -0.69 4.46 -30.32
C ARG A 60 -0.60 3.19 -29.47
N TRP A 61 -1.21 2.10 -29.92
CA TRP A 61 -1.14 0.81 -29.25
C TRP A 61 0.19 0.10 -29.50
N VAL A 62 0.75 0.19 -30.70
CA VAL A 62 2.07 -0.34 -31.05
C VAL A 62 3.18 0.42 -30.33
N GLU A 63 3.09 1.74 -30.23
CA GLU A 63 4.01 2.54 -29.41
C GLU A 63 4.04 2.03 -27.95
N LEU A 64 2.87 1.79 -27.36
CA LEU A 64 2.80 1.21 -26.02
C LEU A 64 3.32 -0.23 -25.96
N LEU A 65 3.12 -1.04 -26.99
CA LEU A 65 3.69 -2.39 -27.05
C LEU A 65 5.22 -2.35 -27.08
N SER A 66 5.80 -1.37 -27.78
CA SER A 66 7.25 -1.20 -27.89
C SER A 66 7.94 -0.83 -26.57
N ASP A 67 7.18 -0.32 -25.59
CA ASP A 67 7.68 -0.10 -24.21
C ASP A 67 7.95 -1.40 -23.44
N TYR A 68 7.44 -2.55 -23.93
CA TYR A 68 7.60 -3.86 -23.28
C TYR A 68 8.49 -4.77 -24.15
N ASP A 69 9.35 -5.57 -23.50
CA ASP A 69 10.07 -6.67 -24.16
C ASP A 69 9.11 -7.87 -24.31
N CYS A 70 8.12 -7.72 -25.20
CA CYS A 70 7.04 -8.68 -25.41
C CYS A 70 7.05 -9.33 -26.80
N GLU A 71 6.89 -10.65 -26.84
CA GLU A 71 6.74 -11.42 -28.08
C GLU A 71 5.31 -11.93 -28.23
N ILE A 72 4.63 -11.60 -29.34
CA ILE A 72 3.27 -12.08 -29.62
C ILE A 72 3.36 -13.36 -30.46
N ARG A 73 2.85 -14.48 -29.92
CA ARG A 73 2.83 -15.78 -30.58
C ARG A 73 1.40 -16.25 -30.80
N TYR A 74 1.15 -16.75 -32.01
CA TYR A 74 -0.11 -17.43 -32.30
C TYR A 74 -0.17 -18.78 -31.58
N HIS A 75 -1.30 -19.05 -30.94
CA HIS A 75 -1.63 -20.35 -30.37
C HIS A 75 -3.07 -20.72 -30.72
N PRO A 76 -3.35 -21.95 -31.21
CA PRO A 76 -4.71 -22.32 -31.61
C PRO A 76 -5.72 -22.15 -30.46
N GLY A 77 -6.87 -21.53 -30.71
CA GLY A 77 -7.87 -21.25 -29.66
C GLY A 77 -8.33 -22.49 -28.88
N LYS A 78 -8.37 -23.67 -29.52
CA LYS A 78 -8.66 -24.96 -28.85
C LYS A 78 -7.68 -25.31 -27.71
N ALA A 79 -6.47 -24.77 -27.75
CA ALA A 79 -5.43 -24.97 -26.75
C ALA A 79 -5.39 -23.84 -25.69
N ILE A 80 -6.07 -22.72 -25.91
CA ILE A 80 -6.18 -21.59 -24.96
C ILE A 80 -7.35 -21.84 -23.97
N VAL A 81 -7.48 -23.06 -23.46
CA VAL A 81 -8.61 -23.47 -22.61
C VAL A 81 -8.65 -22.68 -21.31
N VAL A 82 -7.49 -22.42 -20.70
CA VAL A 82 -7.40 -21.73 -19.40
C VAL A 82 -7.84 -20.27 -19.50
N ALA A 83 -7.39 -19.53 -20.52
CA ALA A 83 -7.74 -18.12 -20.66
C ALA A 83 -9.21 -17.96 -21.09
N ASP A 84 -9.72 -18.86 -21.95
CA ASP A 84 -11.11 -18.88 -22.35
C ASP A 84 -12.05 -19.17 -21.17
N ALA A 85 -11.71 -20.15 -20.32
CA ALA A 85 -12.45 -20.44 -19.09
C ALA A 85 -12.49 -19.26 -18.11
N LEU A 86 -11.39 -18.52 -17.98
CA LEU A 86 -11.32 -17.32 -17.13
C LEU A 86 -12.08 -16.12 -17.72
N SER A 87 -12.09 -15.98 -19.05
CA SER A 87 -12.79 -14.90 -19.77
C SER A 87 -14.31 -15.09 -19.75
N ARG A 88 -14.77 -16.35 -19.88
CA ARG A 88 -16.19 -16.75 -19.94
C ARG A 88 -16.82 -17.05 -18.58
N LYS A 89 -16.23 -16.60 -17.46
CA LYS A 89 -16.88 -16.78 -16.16
C LYS A 89 -18.22 -16.05 -16.17
N ASP A 90 -19.30 -16.82 -16.28
CA ASP A 90 -20.67 -16.32 -16.40
C ASP A 90 -20.95 -15.30 -15.31
N LYS A 91 -21.24 -14.08 -15.74
CA LYS A 91 -21.86 -13.06 -14.91
C LYS A 91 -23.38 -13.22 -14.99
N GLU A 92 -23.91 -14.43 -14.83
CA GLU A 92 -25.28 -14.47 -14.36
C GLU A 92 -25.29 -13.80 -12.99
N PRO A 93 -26.04 -12.71 -12.80
CA PRO A 93 -26.31 -12.25 -11.46
C PRO A 93 -26.99 -13.43 -10.79
N ILE A 94 -26.37 -13.99 -9.77
CA ILE A 94 -27.05 -14.95 -8.91
C ILE A 94 -28.18 -14.16 -8.26
N TYR A 95 -29.37 -14.21 -8.87
CA TYR A 95 -30.59 -13.70 -8.28
C TYR A 95 -30.99 -14.69 -7.19
N VAL A 96 -30.38 -14.53 -6.02
CA VAL A 96 -30.88 -15.17 -4.81
C VAL A 96 -32.23 -14.51 -4.55
N ARG A 97 -33.35 -15.19 -4.87
CA ARG A 97 -34.64 -14.86 -4.27
C ARG A 97 -34.37 -14.73 -2.78
N ALA A 98 -34.65 -13.57 -2.18
CA ALA A 98 -34.30 -13.27 -0.80
C ALA A 98 -34.63 -14.49 0.08
N LEU A 99 -33.59 -15.27 0.41
CA LEU A 99 -33.69 -16.26 1.46
C LEU A 99 -33.94 -15.38 2.68
N VAL A 100 -35.14 -15.46 3.23
CA VAL A 100 -35.40 -14.92 4.57
C VAL A 100 -34.46 -15.70 5.48
N VAL A 101 -33.28 -15.12 5.74
CA VAL A 101 -32.37 -15.63 6.73
C VAL A 101 -32.99 -15.21 8.06
N THR A 102 -33.77 -16.10 8.65
CA THR A 102 -34.14 -16.00 10.06
C THR A 102 -32.85 -16.18 10.86
N VAL A 103 -32.14 -15.08 11.11
CA VAL A 103 -30.95 -15.08 11.96
C VAL A 103 -31.45 -15.29 13.39
N HIS A 104 -31.47 -16.54 13.83
CA HIS A 104 -31.62 -16.85 15.25
C HIS A 104 -30.32 -16.43 15.97
N ASN A 105 -30.20 -15.13 16.24
CA ASN A 105 -29.12 -14.58 17.05
C ASN A 105 -29.36 -14.99 18.51
N ASN A 106 -28.90 -16.18 18.88
CA ASN A 106 -28.82 -16.61 20.27
C ASN A 106 -27.71 -15.88 21.05
N LEU A 107 -26.95 -15.00 20.40
CA LEU A 107 -25.84 -14.25 21.00
C LEU A 107 -26.23 -13.50 22.29
N PRO A 108 -27.36 -12.76 22.37
CA PRO A 108 -27.77 -12.11 23.61
C PRO A 108 -28.01 -13.11 24.75
N GLU A 109 -28.59 -14.27 24.44
CA GLU A 109 -28.82 -15.34 25.41
C GLU A 109 -27.51 -15.99 25.86
N GLN A 110 -26.59 -16.24 24.93
CA GLN A 110 -25.26 -16.75 25.26
C GLN A 110 -24.49 -15.77 26.16
N ILE A 111 -24.58 -14.46 25.89
CA ILE A 111 -23.98 -13.41 26.72
C ILE A 111 -24.54 -13.47 28.13
N ARG A 112 -25.87 -13.48 28.31
CA ARG A 112 -26.49 -13.58 29.64
C ARG A 112 -26.06 -14.85 30.38
N ASN A 113 -26.07 -15.99 29.70
CA ASN A 113 -25.65 -17.27 30.28
C ASN A 113 -24.17 -17.27 30.69
N ALA A 114 -23.30 -16.60 29.94
CA ALA A 114 -21.90 -16.46 30.30
C ALA A 114 -21.70 -15.46 31.44
N GLN A 115 -22.45 -14.35 31.46
CA GLN A 115 -22.42 -13.36 32.53
C GLN A 115 -22.93 -13.94 33.86
N ALA A 116 -23.95 -14.81 33.82
CA ALA A 116 -24.45 -15.51 34.99
C ALA A 116 -23.36 -16.41 35.61
N LYS A 117 -22.73 -17.26 34.79
CA LYS A 117 -21.63 -18.14 35.22
C LYS A 117 -20.40 -17.38 35.72
N ALA A 118 -20.04 -16.29 35.04
CA ALA A 118 -18.91 -15.46 35.42
C ALA A 118 -19.12 -14.72 36.76
N CYS A 119 -20.36 -14.58 37.22
CA CYS A 119 -20.71 -13.99 38.51
C CYS A 119 -20.94 -15.01 39.63
N GLU A 120 -20.74 -16.31 39.37
CA GLU A 120 -20.70 -17.33 40.42
C GLU A 120 -19.46 -17.12 41.31
N LYS A 121 -19.60 -17.32 42.63
CA LYS A 121 -18.56 -16.99 43.63
C LYS A 121 -17.18 -17.58 43.33
N GLU A 122 -17.14 -18.76 42.73
CA GLU A 122 -15.92 -19.50 42.38
C GLU A 122 -15.16 -18.89 41.19
N ASN A 123 -15.87 -18.18 40.31
CA ASN A 123 -15.36 -17.68 39.02
C ASN A 123 -14.95 -16.20 39.06
N ILE A 124 -15.35 -15.48 40.11
CA ILE A 124 -15.08 -14.05 40.31
C ILE A 124 -13.57 -13.75 40.28
N GLY A 125 -12.73 -14.63 40.81
CA GLY A 125 -11.26 -14.43 40.82
C GLY A 125 -10.59 -14.57 39.45
N ALA A 126 -11.19 -15.33 38.52
CA ALA A 126 -10.66 -15.54 37.17
C ALA A 126 -10.97 -14.35 36.25
N GLU A 127 -12.15 -13.75 36.43
CA GLU A 127 -12.48 -12.45 35.87
C GLU A 127 -11.73 -11.39 36.68
N ARG A 128 -10.48 -11.08 36.28
CA ARG A 128 -9.60 -10.03 36.85
C ARG A 128 -10.20 -8.60 36.87
N PHE A 129 -11.51 -8.47 36.76
CA PHE A 129 -12.28 -7.27 36.50
C PHE A 129 -13.56 -7.14 37.34
N VAL A 130 -14.01 -8.20 38.03
CA VAL A 130 -15.08 -8.06 39.02
C VAL A 130 -14.46 -7.41 40.27
N GLY A 131 -14.20 -6.09 40.22
CA GLY A 131 -13.57 -5.42 41.37
C GLY A 131 -12.73 -4.16 41.15
N GLU A 132 -12.70 -3.49 39.99
CA GLU A 132 -12.22 -2.08 39.96
C GLU A 132 -13.26 -1.09 40.53
N GLY A 133 -14.12 -1.54 41.46
CA GLY A 133 -15.08 -0.69 42.18
C GLY A 133 -16.32 -0.22 41.42
N GLU A 134 -16.46 -0.49 40.12
CA GLU A 134 -17.65 -0.07 39.36
C GLU A 134 -18.77 -1.12 39.39
N PRO A 135 -19.99 -0.77 39.86
CA PRO A 135 -21.14 -1.67 39.83
C PRO A 135 -21.65 -1.89 38.40
N PHE A 136 -22.21 -3.06 38.13
CA PHE A 136 -22.87 -3.34 36.86
C PHE A 136 -24.22 -2.63 36.77
N GLU A 137 -24.47 -1.98 35.64
CA GLU A 137 -25.81 -1.56 35.24
C GLU A 137 -26.53 -2.78 34.66
N VAL A 138 -27.65 -3.20 35.25
CA VAL A 138 -28.45 -4.32 34.73
C VAL A 138 -29.58 -3.76 33.88
N ARG A 139 -29.63 -4.16 32.60
CA ARG A 139 -30.73 -3.81 31.69
C ARG A 139 -31.99 -4.62 32.01
N ALA A 140 -33.14 -4.18 31.50
CA ALA A 140 -34.43 -4.85 31.69
C ALA A 140 -34.44 -6.32 31.20
N ASP A 141 -33.55 -6.68 30.27
CA ASP A 141 -33.38 -8.04 29.75
C ASP A 141 -32.42 -8.92 30.59
N GLY A 142 -31.90 -8.40 31.71
CA GLY A 142 -30.94 -9.08 32.57
C GLY A 142 -29.48 -8.99 32.11
N THR A 143 -29.19 -8.28 31.01
CA THR A 143 -27.81 -8.10 30.52
C THR A 143 -27.04 -7.13 31.42
N LYS A 144 -25.85 -7.54 31.87
CA LYS A 144 -24.93 -6.70 32.65
C LYS A 144 -24.12 -5.77 31.75
N CYS A 145 -24.12 -4.49 32.08
CA CYS A 145 -23.48 -3.42 31.36
C CYS A 145 -22.53 -2.59 32.24
N LEU A 146 -21.58 -1.93 31.61
CA LEU A 146 -20.63 -1.02 32.21
C LEU A 146 -20.58 0.26 31.39
N ARG A 147 -20.95 1.39 32.01
CA ARG A 147 -21.01 2.70 31.36
C ARG A 147 -21.79 2.65 30.04
N GLY A 148 -22.99 2.04 30.09
CA GLY A 148 -23.88 1.86 28.94
C GLY A 148 -23.50 0.76 27.92
N ARG A 149 -22.37 0.05 28.09
CA ARG A 149 -21.88 -0.98 27.14
C ARG A 149 -22.00 -2.38 27.72
N VAL A 150 -22.25 -3.38 26.87
CA VAL A 150 -22.39 -4.78 27.30
C VAL A 150 -21.04 -5.32 27.78
N TRP A 151 -21.00 -5.85 29.00
CA TRP A 151 -19.80 -6.48 29.53
C TRP A 151 -19.64 -7.90 28.97
N LEU A 152 -18.43 -8.23 28.51
CA LEU A 152 -18.13 -9.58 28.00
C LEU A 152 -17.19 -10.34 28.95
N PRO A 153 -17.64 -11.45 29.57
CA PRO A 153 -16.79 -12.28 30.40
C PRO A 153 -15.72 -13.01 29.56
N LEU A 154 -14.65 -13.46 30.20
CA LEU A 154 -13.69 -14.44 29.69
C LEU A 154 -14.36 -15.80 29.45
N PHE A 155 -15.38 -16.15 30.24
CA PHE A 155 -16.06 -17.44 30.15
C PHE A 155 -16.78 -17.67 28.81
N ARG A 156 -16.85 -18.95 28.43
CA ARG A 156 -17.50 -19.47 27.20
C ARG A 156 -16.92 -18.97 25.87
N GLY A 157 -15.74 -18.33 25.85
CA GLY A 157 -15.07 -17.95 24.60
C GLY A 157 -15.83 -16.93 23.75
N LEU A 158 -16.79 -16.19 24.34
CA LEU A 158 -17.61 -15.21 23.62
C LEU A 158 -16.78 -14.10 22.97
N ARG A 159 -15.68 -13.71 23.61
CA ARG A 159 -14.73 -12.74 23.06
C ARG A 159 -14.18 -13.23 21.72
N ASP A 160 -13.83 -14.52 21.61
CA ASP A 160 -13.30 -15.09 20.37
C ASP A 160 -14.36 -15.15 19.28
N VAL A 161 -15.60 -15.50 19.61
CA VAL A 161 -16.72 -15.50 18.66
C VAL A 161 -16.97 -14.09 18.10
N ILE A 162 -17.00 -13.08 18.97
CA ILE A 162 -17.20 -11.70 18.57
C ILE A 162 -16.02 -11.18 17.76
N MET A 163 -14.79 -11.52 18.14
CA MET A 163 -13.59 -11.17 17.38
C MET A 163 -13.55 -11.87 16.01
N LEU A 164 -14.00 -13.12 15.95
CA LEU A 164 -14.12 -13.91 14.73
C LEU A 164 -15.11 -13.27 13.76
N GLU A 165 -16.33 -13.00 14.21
CA GLU A 165 -17.36 -12.37 13.39
C GLU A 165 -16.91 -10.97 12.92
N SER A 166 -16.33 -10.18 13.82
CA SER A 166 -15.93 -8.81 13.50
C SER A 166 -14.72 -8.73 12.57
N ASN A 167 -13.89 -9.77 12.49
CA ASN A 167 -12.72 -9.77 11.60
C ASN A 167 -12.88 -10.62 10.34
N LYS A 168 -13.50 -11.79 10.43
CA LYS A 168 -13.52 -12.82 9.39
C LYS A 168 -14.91 -13.09 8.80
N SER A 169 -15.96 -12.39 9.24
CA SER A 169 -17.26 -12.50 8.57
C SER A 169 -17.14 -12.08 7.11
N LYS A 170 -18.04 -12.58 6.25
CA LYS A 170 -18.07 -12.22 4.83
C LYS A 170 -18.26 -10.72 4.60
N TYR A 171 -18.83 -10.02 5.58
CA TYR A 171 -19.09 -8.58 5.55
C TYR A 171 -17.94 -7.76 6.17
N SER A 172 -17.09 -8.39 6.98
CA SER A 172 -15.90 -7.77 7.56
C SER A 172 -14.68 -7.99 6.68
N ILE A 173 -14.18 -6.91 6.08
CA ILE A 173 -12.99 -6.92 5.21
C ILE A 173 -11.72 -6.92 6.06
N HIS A 174 -11.54 -7.91 6.94
CA HIS A 174 -10.34 -8.08 7.78
C HIS A 174 -9.80 -6.75 8.37
N PRO A 175 -10.61 -5.99 9.12
CA PRO A 175 -10.21 -4.69 9.64
C PRO A 175 -8.94 -4.80 10.49
N GLY A 176 -8.08 -3.78 10.38
CA GLY A 176 -6.94 -3.61 11.28
C GLY A 176 -7.39 -3.49 12.74
N PHE A 177 -6.47 -3.74 13.68
CA PHE A 177 -6.80 -3.80 15.10
C PHE A 177 -7.41 -2.49 15.63
N ASP A 178 -6.94 -1.32 15.17
CA ASP A 178 -7.49 -0.03 15.58
C ASP A 178 -8.95 0.12 15.14
N LYS A 179 -9.25 -0.16 13.88
CA LYS A 179 -10.63 -0.09 13.37
C LYS A 179 -11.55 -1.05 14.13
N MET A 180 -11.11 -2.30 14.27
CA MET A 180 -11.85 -3.34 14.98
C MET A 180 -12.12 -2.95 16.44
N TYR A 181 -11.16 -2.32 17.12
CA TYR A 181 -11.36 -1.80 18.47
C TYR A 181 -12.41 -0.67 18.50
N HIS A 182 -12.35 0.30 17.58
CA HIS A 182 -13.31 1.40 17.56
C HIS A 182 -14.74 0.94 17.27
N ASP A 183 -14.91 -0.07 16.43
CA ASP A 183 -16.23 -0.63 16.12
C ASP A 183 -16.79 -1.41 17.31
N LEU A 184 -16.00 -2.31 17.91
CA LEU A 184 -16.45 -3.12 19.04
C LEU A 184 -16.66 -2.30 20.32
N LYS A 185 -15.84 -1.26 20.54
CA LYS A 185 -15.91 -0.39 21.73
C LYS A 185 -17.26 0.33 21.86
N LYS A 186 -18.03 0.47 20.77
CA LYS A 186 -19.36 1.09 20.80
C LYS A 186 -20.37 0.25 21.57
N LEU A 187 -20.27 -1.08 21.47
CA LEU A 187 -21.27 -2.02 21.98
C LEU A 187 -20.77 -2.79 23.20
N TYR A 188 -19.49 -3.16 23.21
CA TYR A 188 -18.92 -4.10 24.16
C TYR A 188 -17.80 -3.48 24.99
N ARG A 189 -17.57 -4.04 26.18
CA ARG A 189 -16.46 -3.69 27.06
C ARG A 189 -15.96 -4.92 27.82
N TRP A 190 -14.64 -5.08 27.87
CA TRP A 190 -13.97 -6.07 28.72
C TRP A 190 -12.52 -5.64 29.02
N PRO A 191 -11.84 -6.29 29.98
CA PRO A 191 -10.50 -5.92 30.41
C PRO A 191 -9.50 -6.20 29.30
N ASN A 192 -8.52 -5.33 29.10
CA ASN A 192 -7.48 -5.51 28.08
C ASN A 192 -8.01 -5.69 26.64
N MET A 193 -9.24 -5.25 26.36
CA MET A 193 -9.90 -5.38 25.06
C MET A 193 -9.03 -4.95 23.87
N LYS A 194 -8.32 -3.83 23.99
CA LYS A 194 -7.42 -3.35 22.92
C LYS A 194 -6.25 -4.31 22.67
N ALA A 195 -5.66 -4.88 23.73
CA ALA A 195 -4.55 -5.82 23.64
C ALA A 195 -4.99 -7.18 23.10
N ASP A 196 -6.16 -7.67 23.51
CA ASP A 196 -6.77 -8.91 23.01
C ASP A 196 -7.03 -8.80 21.50
N ILE A 197 -7.68 -7.72 21.05
CA ILE A 197 -7.96 -7.46 19.64
C ILE A 197 -6.65 -7.35 18.84
N ALA A 198 -5.64 -6.65 19.36
CA ALA A 198 -4.34 -6.55 18.70
C ALA A 198 -3.67 -7.93 18.54
N THR A 199 -3.74 -8.76 19.57
CA THR A 199 -3.19 -10.13 19.55
C THR A 199 -3.96 -11.02 18.56
N TYR A 200 -5.28 -10.92 18.54
CA TYR A 200 -6.13 -11.65 17.61
C TYR A 200 -5.83 -11.30 16.15
N VAL A 201 -5.81 -10.00 15.81
CA VAL A 201 -5.53 -9.54 14.44
C VAL A 201 -4.09 -9.91 14.01
N ARG A 202 -3.13 -9.89 14.95
CA ARG A 202 -1.74 -10.31 14.67
C ARG A 202 -1.64 -11.80 14.31
N LYS A 203 -2.49 -12.65 14.88
CA LYS A 203 -2.57 -14.08 14.57
C LYS A 203 -3.27 -14.38 13.23
N CYS A 204 -3.92 -13.39 12.59
CA CYS A 204 -4.62 -13.60 11.33
C CYS A 204 -3.64 -13.67 10.14
N LEU A 205 -3.49 -14.87 9.56
CA LEU A 205 -2.59 -15.12 8.41
C LEU A 205 -2.93 -14.24 7.19
N THR A 206 -4.21 -14.03 6.90
CA THR A 206 -4.65 -13.17 5.80
C THR A 206 -4.19 -11.72 6.02
N CYS A 207 -4.42 -11.17 7.21
CA CYS A 207 -3.94 -9.83 7.56
C CYS A 207 -2.41 -9.73 7.52
N ALA A 208 -1.70 -10.76 8.00
CA ALA A 208 -0.25 -10.77 8.03
C ALA A 208 0.37 -10.79 6.62
N LYS A 209 -0.22 -11.56 5.69
CA LYS A 209 0.26 -11.65 4.29
C LYS A 209 0.04 -10.35 3.50
N VAL A 210 -1.04 -9.64 3.75
CA VAL A 210 -1.42 -8.43 2.99
C VAL A 210 -0.77 -7.16 3.56
N LYS A 211 -0.35 -7.16 4.83
CA LYS A 211 0.34 -6.01 5.42
C LYS A 211 1.65 -5.72 4.69
N ALA A 212 1.68 -4.63 3.94
CA ALA A 212 2.89 -4.10 3.34
C ALA A 212 3.90 -3.79 4.46
N LYS A 213 5.13 -4.31 4.33
CA LYS A 213 6.26 -3.82 5.13
C LYS A 213 6.57 -2.41 4.64
N HIS A 214 6.14 -1.39 5.38
CA HIS A 214 6.42 0.01 5.06
C HIS A 214 7.90 0.40 5.30
N GLN A 215 8.69 -0.48 5.90
CA GLN A 215 10.13 -0.29 6.03
C GLN A 215 10.80 -0.82 4.76
N ARG A 216 11.43 0.08 3.99
CA ARG A 216 12.37 -0.31 2.94
C ARG A 216 13.51 -1.09 3.61
N PRO A 217 14.01 -2.18 3.01
CA PRO A 217 15.23 -2.82 3.52
C PRO A 217 16.33 -1.76 3.54
N SER A 218 16.92 -1.55 4.71
CA SER A 218 18.07 -0.66 4.85
C SER A 218 19.18 -1.18 3.93
N GLY A 219 19.59 -0.37 2.97
CA GLY A 219 20.75 -0.67 2.13
C GLY A 219 22.03 -0.72 2.97
N LEU A 220 23.02 -1.47 2.52
CA LEU A 220 24.35 -1.43 3.12
C LEU A 220 24.95 -0.01 2.97
N LEU A 221 25.55 0.50 4.04
CA LEU A 221 26.24 1.78 4.03
C LEU A 221 27.41 1.72 3.03
N GLN A 222 27.29 2.38 1.88
CA GLN A 222 28.39 2.52 0.94
C GLN A 222 29.38 3.56 1.46
N GLN A 223 30.46 3.11 2.09
CA GLN A 223 31.55 3.99 2.49
C GLN A 223 32.32 4.44 1.24
N PRO A 224 32.42 5.74 0.96
CA PRO A 224 33.23 6.21 -0.15
C PRO A 224 34.72 5.99 0.14
N LYS A 225 35.52 5.73 -0.89
CA LYS A 225 36.97 5.55 -0.77
C LYS A 225 37.63 6.71 -0.02
N ILE A 226 38.58 6.40 0.86
CA ILE A 226 39.44 7.37 1.55
C ILE A 226 40.29 8.09 0.48
N LEU A 227 40.38 9.41 0.57
CA LEU A 227 41.00 10.26 -0.43
C LEU A 227 42.47 10.51 -0.09
N VAL A 228 43.25 10.81 -1.12
CA VAL A 228 44.70 11.04 -0.99
C VAL A 228 45.02 12.53 -1.01
N TRP A 229 44.23 13.35 -1.72
CA TRP A 229 44.48 14.79 -1.88
C TRP A 229 43.32 15.67 -1.42
N LYS A 230 43.67 16.83 -0.82
CA LYS A 230 42.72 17.87 -0.43
C LYS A 230 42.03 18.44 -1.66
N TRP A 231 40.75 18.78 -1.53
CA TRP A 231 39.93 19.39 -2.59
C TRP A 231 39.71 18.53 -3.84
N GLU A 232 40.14 17.27 -3.81
CA GLU A 232 39.94 16.33 -4.93
C GLU A 232 38.46 15.94 -5.06
N ARG A 233 37.76 15.74 -3.94
CA ARG A 233 36.31 15.46 -3.94
C ARG A 233 35.62 16.31 -2.89
N ILE A 234 34.55 16.97 -3.31
CA ILE A 234 33.80 17.88 -2.44
C ILE A 234 32.35 17.41 -2.28
N THR A 235 31.76 17.76 -1.15
CA THR A 235 30.31 17.72 -0.94
C THR A 235 29.76 19.13 -0.96
N MET A 236 28.63 19.35 -1.62
CA MET A 236 27.92 20.63 -1.58
C MET A 236 26.48 20.43 -1.10
N ASP A 237 25.98 21.42 -0.37
CA ASP A 237 24.61 21.40 0.17
C ASP A 237 24.13 22.85 0.42
N PHE A 238 22.83 23.06 0.49
CA PHE A 238 22.21 24.35 0.81
C PHE A 238 21.50 24.31 2.15
N ILE A 239 21.89 25.22 3.04
CA ILE A 239 21.08 25.56 4.22
C ILE A 239 20.08 26.62 3.77
N THR A 240 18.81 26.24 3.64
CA THR A 240 17.73 27.07 3.10
C THR A 240 16.80 27.60 4.20
N LYS A 241 15.83 28.45 3.81
CA LYS A 241 14.82 29.02 4.73
C LYS A 241 15.39 29.80 5.92
N LEU A 242 16.51 30.47 5.75
CA LEU A 242 17.09 31.33 6.78
C LEU A 242 16.41 32.72 6.79
N PRO A 243 16.46 33.45 7.91
CA PRO A 243 16.02 34.83 7.95
C PRO A 243 16.72 35.66 6.87
N ARG A 244 15.94 36.44 6.12
CA ARG A 244 16.47 37.22 4.99
C ARG A 244 17.30 38.40 5.50
N THR A 245 18.52 38.55 5.00
CA THR A 245 19.39 39.68 5.32
C THR A 245 18.94 40.96 4.60
N GLN A 246 19.41 42.13 5.07
CA GLN A 246 19.20 43.41 4.38
C GLN A 246 19.77 43.40 2.95
N SER A 247 20.86 42.67 2.73
CA SER A 247 21.48 42.44 1.42
C SER A 247 20.75 41.41 0.55
N GLY A 248 19.65 40.83 1.05
CA GLY A 248 18.73 39.99 0.28
C GLY A 248 19.08 38.50 0.20
N TYR A 249 20.01 37.99 1.01
CA TYR A 249 20.34 36.56 1.09
C TYR A 249 19.41 35.84 2.08
N ASP A 250 19.01 34.61 1.75
CA ASP A 250 18.10 33.78 2.56
C ASP A 250 18.58 32.33 2.70
N SER A 251 19.78 32.03 2.22
CA SER A 251 20.36 30.70 2.23
C SER A 251 21.89 30.75 2.32
N ILE A 252 22.50 29.65 2.76
CA ILE A 252 23.96 29.47 2.77
C ILE A 252 24.29 28.27 1.91
N TRP A 253 25.17 28.48 0.92
CA TRP A 253 25.74 27.39 0.14
C TRP A 253 27.00 26.88 0.83
N VAL A 254 26.96 25.62 1.24
CA VAL A 254 28.02 24.96 1.98
C VAL A 254 28.78 24.07 1.02
N LEU A 255 30.10 24.25 0.94
CA LEU A 255 31.00 23.38 0.19
C LEU A 255 32.09 22.86 1.10
N VAL A 256 32.21 21.54 1.21
CA VAL A 256 33.11 20.89 2.16
C VAL A 256 34.08 19.96 1.43
N ASP A 257 35.36 20.11 1.71
CA ASP A 257 36.37 19.13 1.29
C ASP A 257 36.18 17.83 2.07
N ARG A 258 36.11 16.71 1.36
CA ARG A 258 35.83 15.43 2.00
C ARG A 258 36.99 14.88 2.81
N LEU A 259 38.23 15.25 2.47
CA LEU A 259 39.43 14.79 3.16
C LEU A 259 39.71 15.60 4.43
N THR A 260 39.94 16.91 4.30
CA THR A 260 40.34 17.78 5.42
C THR A 260 39.16 18.30 6.24
N LYS A 261 37.93 18.14 5.74
CA LYS A 261 36.71 18.75 6.31
C LYS A 261 36.73 20.28 6.33
N SER A 262 37.63 20.91 5.57
CA SER A 262 37.61 22.37 5.39
C SER A 262 36.35 22.77 4.61
N ALA A 263 35.64 23.79 5.10
CA ALA A 263 34.35 24.21 4.56
C ALA A 263 34.38 25.67 4.09
N HIS A 264 33.65 25.95 3.01
CA HIS A 264 33.35 27.30 2.51
C HIS A 264 31.85 27.54 2.65
N PHE A 265 31.50 28.67 3.24
CA PHE A 265 30.13 29.10 3.47
C PHE A 265 29.87 30.37 2.66
N SER A 266 29.09 30.26 1.59
CA SER A 266 28.77 31.38 0.72
C SER A 266 27.31 31.82 0.91
N PRO A 267 27.03 33.10 1.20
CA PRO A 267 25.66 33.59 1.27
C PRO A 267 25.03 33.58 -0.13
N VAL A 268 23.87 32.95 -0.26
CA VAL A 268 23.11 32.83 -1.51
C VAL A 268 21.63 33.16 -1.27
N ASN A 269 20.89 33.32 -2.37
CA ASN A 269 19.44 33.42 -2.32
C ASN A 269 18.85 32.24 -3.08
N GLU A 270 17.77 31.63 -2.58
CA GLU A 270 17.09 30.49 -3.23
C GLU A 270 16.68 30.79 -4.68
N LYS A 271 16.41 32.06 -4.99
CA LYS A 271 16.04 32.51 -6.35
C LYS A 271 17.25 32.73 -7.27
N PHE A 272 18.48 32.47 -6.83
CA PHE A 272 19.66 32.60 -7.69
C PHE A 272 19.61 31.59 -8.82
N LYS A 273 19.67 32.09 -10.06
CA LYS A 273 19.80 31.25 -11.24
C LYS A 273 21.14 30.49 -11.22
N THR A 274 21.15 29.28 -11.78
CA THR A 274 22.33 28.40 -11.87
C THR A 274 23.57 29.11 -12.43
N LYS A 275 23.42 30.01 -13.42
CA LYS A 275 24.53 30.79 -13.99
C LYS A 275 25.23 31.67 -12.94
N LYS A 276 24.49 32.23 -11.98
CA LYS A 276 25.04 33.05 -10.90
C LYS A 276 25.77 32.18 -9.88
N LEU A 277 25.19 31.03 -9.53
CA LEU A 277 25.81 30.04 -8.65
C LEU A 277 27.11 29.49 -9.25
N ALA A 278 27.11 29.15 -10.54
CA ALA A 278 28.32 28.68 -11.24
C ALA A 278 29.45 29.72 -11.19
N ARG A 279 29.15 31.01 -11.42
CA ARG A 279 30.15 32.07 -11.29
C ARG A 279 30.71 32.19 -9.88
N LEU A 280 29.85 32.08 -8.88
CA LEU A 280 30.26 32.09 -7.47
C LEU A 280 31.16 30.89 -7.14
N TYR A 281 30.81 29.71 -7.65
CA TYR A 281 31.61 28.50 -7.50
C TYR A 281 32.98 28.61 -8.15
N LEU A 282 33.06 29.12 -9.39
CA LEU A 282 34.33 29.37 -10.07
C LEU A 282 35.21 30.29 -9.23
N LYS A 283 34.64 31.41 -8.75
CA LYS A 283 35.36 32.44 -8.00
C LYS A 283 35.82 31.96 -6.62
N GLU A 284 34.93 31.31 -5.86
CA GLU A 284 35.19 31.01 -4.45
C GLU A 284 35.89 29.65 -4.26
N ILE A 285 35.71 28.72 -5.19
CA ILE A 285 36.23 27.35 -5.07
C ILE A 285 37.32 27.10 -6.11
N ILE A 286 37.01 27.21 -7.40
CA ILE A 286 37.97 26.82 -8.45
C ILE A 286 39.20 27.73 -8.43
N CYS A 287 39.03 29.04 -8.30
CA CYS A 287 40.16 29.97 -8.24
C CYS A 287 41.05 29.76 -7.02
N LYS A 288 40.54 29.19 -5.92
CA LYS A 288 41.30 29.00 -4.67
C LYS A 288 41.92 27.60 -4.55
N HIS A 289 41.20 26.58 -5.02
CA HIS A 289 41.54 25.17 -4.74
C HIS A 289 41.68 24.31 -6.00
N GLY A 290 41.38 24.86 -7.17
CA GLY A 290 41.37 24.12 -8.44
C GLY A 290 40.04 23.40 -8.70
N VAL A 291 40.02 22.63 -9.78
CA VAL A 291 38.84 21.87 -10.23
C VAL A 291 38.81 20.53 -9.50
N PRO A 292 37.74 20.20 -8.74
CA PRO A 292 37.64 18.90 -8.10
C PRO A 292 37.36 17.80 -9.12
N VAL A 293 37.79 16.58 -8.81
CA VAL A 293 37.54 15.38 -9.60
C VAL A 293 36.08 14.95 -9.53
N SER A 294 35.42 15.13 -8.37
CA SER A 294 34.01 14.81 -8.22
C SER A 294 33.29 15.69 -7.20
N ILE A 295 32.01 15.90 -7.45
CA ILE A 295 31.10 16.64 -6.57
C ILE A 295 29.96 15.71 -6.16
N ILE A 296 29.62 15.70 -4.88
CA ILE A 296 28.44 15.00 -4.34
C ILE A 296 27.46 16.06 -3.82
N SER A 297 26.21 16.01 -4.29
CA SER A 297 25.08 16.86 -3.90
C SER A 297 23.82 15.98 -3.84
N ASP A 298 22.78 16.46 -3.17
CA ASP A 298 21.43 15.88 -3.16
C ASP A 298 20.63 16.11 -4.45
#